data_AF-A0A855XD91-F1
#
_entry.id   AF-A0A855XD91-F1
#
_cell.length_a   1.000
_cell.length_b   1.000
_cell.length_c   1.000
_cell.angle_alpha   90.00
_cell.angle_beta   90.00
_cell.angle_gamma   90.00
#
_symmetry.space_group_name_H-M   'P 1'
#
loop_
_entity.id
_entity.type
_entity.pdbx_description
1 polymer ?
#
loop_
_entity_poly.entity_id
_entity_poly.type
_entity_poly.pdbx_seq_one_letter_code
_entity_poly.pdbx_strand_id
1 'polypeptide(L)'
;MSYFDANFDEKSFKKELNRVVKLHLKKAAAYKLGEPLAIIEAKCAIALSETEEFHKALIESLTEEEKHDTSFYSCNYFHTMEGCTGEKIMNAWNAGKKDKAIDMYKHPLSY
;
A
#
# COMPACT_ATOMS: atom_id res chain seq x y z
N MET A 1 10.04 -15.80 17.49
CA MET A 1 10.08 -15.16 16.16
C MET A 1 8.66 -15.16 15.64
N SER A 2 8.09 -14.01 15.32
CA SER A 2 6.69 -13.92 14.87
C SER A 2 6.55 -14.57 13.48
N TYR A 3 5.32 -14.93 13.08
CA TYR A 3 5.09 -15.44 11.73
C TYR A 3 5.47 -14.39 10.69
N PHE A 4 5.16 -13.11 10.94
CA PHE A 4 5.57 -12.01 10.10
C PHE A 4 7.09 -11.97 9.93
N ASP A 5 7.88 -12.00 11.00
CA ASP A 5 9.35 -11.94 10.90
C ASP A 5 9.96 -13.16 10.19
N ALA A 6 9.28 -14.30 10.23
CA ALA A 6 9.71 -15.52 9.54
C ALA A 6 9.39 -15.51 8.03
N ASN A 7 8.47 -14.65 7.58
CA ASN A 7 7.96 -14.65 6.21
C ASN A 7 8.09 -13.29 5.49
N PHE A 8 8.34 -12.20 6.21
CA PHE A 8 8.57 -10.89 5.64
C PHE A 8 10.03 -10.76 5.21
N ASP A 9 10.22 -10.51 3.92
CA ASP A 9 11.50 -10.15 3.34
C ASP A 9 11.33 -8.82 2.60
N GLU A 10 11.98 -7.76 3.12
CA GLU A 10 11.91 -6.41 2.54
C GLU A 10 12.33 -6.42 1.06
N LYS A 11 13.30 -7.28 0.69
CA LYS A 11 13.77 -7.40 -0.68
C LYS A 11 12.69 -7.98 -1.60
N SER A 12 11.99 -9.03 -1.16
CA SER A 12 10.86 -9.63 -1.88
C SER A 12 9.68 -8.68 -1.96
N PHE A 13 9.35 -7.96 -0.88
CA PHE A 13 8.33 -6.91 -0.89
C PHE A 13 8.65 -5.82 -1.92
N LYS A 14 9.88 -5.27 -1.89
CA LYS A 14 10.30 -4.23 -2.83
C LYS A 14 10.31 -4.71 -4.28
N LYS A 15 10.66 -5.98 -4.51
CA LYS A 15 10.58 -6.60 -5.84
C LYS A 15 9.12 -6.67 -6.32
N GLU A 16 8.21 -7.06 -5.45
CA GLU A 16 6.79 -7.16 -5.76
C GLU A 16 6.13 -5.79 -5.97
N LEU A 17 6.41 -4.81 -5.10
CA LEU A 17 5.98 -3.43 -5.26
C LEU A 17 6.42 -2.86 -6.61
N ASN A 18 7.70 -3.03 -6.97
CA ASN A 18 8.22 -2.61 -8.27
C ASN A 18 7.54 -3.34 -9.44
N ARG A 19 7.17 -4.61 -9.28
CA ARG A 19 6.45 -5.39 -10.30
C ARG A 19 5.06 -4.81 -10.55
N VAL A 20 4.32 -4.51 -9.48
CA VAL A 20 2.96 -3.96 -9.54
C VAL A 20 2.96 -2.53 -10.08
N VAL A 21 3.86 -1.66 -9.60
CA VAL A 21 4.04 -0.29 -10.14
C VAL A 21 4.32 -0.34 -11.64
N LYS A 22 5.26 -1.18 -12.09
CA LYS A 22 5.57 -1.33 -13.52
C LYS A 22 4.39 -1.85 -14.33
N LEU A 23 3.57 -2.73 -13.76
CA LEU A 23 2.37 -3.25 -14.41
C LEU A 23 1.36 -2.11 -14.67
N HIS A 24 1.08 -1.28 -13.67
CA HIS A 24 0.21 -0.11 -13.81
C HIS A 24 0.76 0.90 -14.82
N LEU A 25 2.05 1.21 -14.78
CA LEU A 25 2.67 2.09 -15.79
C LEU A 25 2.56 1.53 -17.21
N LYS A 26 2.72 0.21 -17.38
CA LYS A 26 2.57 -0.46 -18.67
C LYS A 26 1.11 -0.39 -19.17
N LYS A 27 0.14 -0.58 -18.28
CA LYS A 27 -1.29 -0.43 -18.62
C LYS A 27 -1.61 1.02 -18.99
N ALA A 28 -1.15 2.00 -18.21
CA ALA A 28 -1.33 3.41 -18.50
C ALA A 28 -0.79 3.79 -19.89
N ALA A 29 0.39 3.27 -20.27
CA ALA A 29 1.00 3.47 -21.58
C ALA A 29 0.31 2.73 -22.74
N ALA A 30 -0.51 1.71 -22.45
CA ALA A 30 -1.26 0.96 -23.45
C ALA A 30 -2.58 1.66 -23.86
N TYR A 31 -3.10 2.52 -23.00
CA TYR A 31 -4.26 3.37 -23.30
C TYR A 31 -3.86 4.61 -24.09
N LYS A 32 -4.81 5.24 -24.78
CA LYS A 32 -4.51 6.52 -25.45
C LYS A 32 -4.28 7.61 -24.41
N LEU A 33 -3.38 8.53 -24.72
CA LEU A 33 -3.06 9.66 -23.86
C LEU A 33 -4.33 10.47 -23.56
N GLY A 34 -4.63 10.69 -22.28
CA GLY A 34 -5.81 11.42 -21.83
C GLY A 34 -7.07 10.59 -21.68
N GLU A 35 -7.05 9.29 -21.99
CA GLU A 35 -8.17 8.41 -21.64
C GLU A 35 -8.29 8.26 -20.11
N PRO A 36 -9.52 8.23 -19.56
CA PRO A 36 -9.73 8.09 -18.11
C PRO A 36 -9.00 6.88 -17.50
N LEU A 37 -8.95 5.77 -18.22
CA LEU A 37 -8.26 4.55 -17.77
C LEU A 37 -6.73 4.74 -17.70
N ALA A 38 -6.15 5.47 -18.65
CA ALA A 38 -4.71 5.81 -18.62
C ALA A 38 -4.37 6.61 -17.35
N ILE A 39 -5.23 7.57 -17.01
CA ILE A 39 -5.07 8.44 -15.84
C ILE A 39 -5.21 7.64 -14.55
N ILE A 40 -6.20 6.73 -14.45
CA ILE A 40 -6.41 5.88 -13.28
C ILE A 40 -5.18 5.00 -13.04
N GLU A 41 -4.70 4.30 -14.06
CA GLU A 41 -3.55 3.41 -13.96
C GLU A 41 -2.27 4.18 -13.59
N ALA A 42 -2.05 5.38 -14.15
CA ALA A 42 -0.93 6.23 -13.77
C ALA A 42 -1.03 6.70 -12.30
N LYS A 43 -2.22 7.05 -11.82
CA LYS A 43 -2.46 7.40 -10.41
C LYS A 43 -2.20 6.24 -9.47
N CYS A 44 -2.63 5.03 -9.82
CA CYS A 44 -2.33 3.82 -9.03
C CYS A 44 -0.81 3.59 -8.92
N ALA A 45 -0.06 3.74 -10.02
CA ALA A 45 1.39 3.60 -10.00
C ALA A 45 2.09 4.64 -9.10
N ILE A 46 1.64 5.90 -9.15
CA ILE A 46 2.17 6.98 -8.30
C ILE A 46 1.84 6.68 -6.83
N ALA A 47 0.58 6.39 -6.52
CA ALA A 47 0.15 6.08 -5.16
C ALA A 47 0.97 4.92 -4.58
N LEU A 48 1.11 3.81 -5.30
CA LEU A 48 1.92 2.67 -4.85
C LEU A 48 3.39 3.06 -4.62
N SER A 49 3.98 3.90 -5.48
CA SER A 49 5.37 4.36 -5.32
C SER A 49 5.56 5.26 -4.11
N GLU A 50 4.59 6.12 -3.82
CA GLU A 50 4.59 7.02 -2.65
C GLU A 50 4.34 6.28 -1.33
N THR A 51 3.86 5.04 -1.40
CA THR A 51 3.52 4.26 -0.21
C THR A 51 4.66 3.43 0.37
N GLU A 52 5.86 3.40 -0.23
CA GLU A 52 7.00 2.65 0.32
C GLU A 52 7.34 3.12 1.75
N GLU A 53 7.33 4.43 2.00
CA GLU A 53 7.56 4.99 3.33
C GLU A 53 6.42 4.68 4.30
N PHE A 54 5.17 4.72 3.81
CA PHE A 54 4.00 4.34 4.60
C PHE A 54 4.08 2.88 5.03
N HIS A 55 4.47 1.98 4.12
CA HIS A 55 4.64 0.56 4.41
C HIS A 55 5.66 0.31 5.51
N LYS A 56 6.81 1.00 5.45
CA LYS A 56 7.86 0.89 6.45
C LYS A 56 7.36 1.33 7.83
N ALA A 57 6.74 2.49 7.90
CA ALA A 57 6.16 3.00 9.14
C ALA A 57 5.06 2.07 9.70
N LEU A 58 4.25 1.48 8.83
CA LEU A 58 3.23 0.51 9.22
C LEU A 58 3.87 -0.73 9.86
N ILE A 59 4.94 -1.31 9.28
CA ILE A 59 5.65 -2.47 9.85
C ILE A 59 6.20 -2.11 11.23
N GLU A 60 6.86 -0.96 11.34
CA GLU A 60 7.45 -0.47 12.59
C GLU A 60 6.39 -0.25 13.69
N SER A 61 5.15 0.06 13.29
CA SER A 61 4.02 0.25 14.21
C SER A 61 3.33 -1.05 14.64
N LEU A 62 3.69 -2.21 14.08
CA LEU A 62 3.06 -3.47 14.43
C LEU A 62 3.46 -3.92 15.84
N THR A 63 2.46 -4.21 16.65
CA THR A 63 2.61 -4.93 17.91
C THR A 63 2.97 -6.40 17.66
N GLU A 64 3.52 -7.08 18.65
CA GLU A 64 3.85 -8.51 18.54
C GLU A 64 2.61 -9.36 18.25
N GLU A 65 1.44 -8.99 18.80
CA GLU A 65 0.16 -9.66 18.53
C GLU A 65 -0.25 -9.53 17.05
N GLU A 66 -0.15 -8.32 16.48
CA GLU A 66 -0.46 -8.08 15.06
C GLU A 66 0.53 -8.79 14.11
N LYS A 67 1.80 -8.93 14.49
CA LYS A 67 2.79 -9.70 13.71
C LYS A 67 2.50 -11.20 13.68
N HIS A 68 1.68 -11.70 14.59
CA HIS A 68 1.21 -13.09 14.59
C HIS A 68 -0.05 -13.30 13.72
N ASP A 69 -0.75 -12.23 13.33
CA ASP A 69 -1.91 -12.30 12.44
C ASP A 69 -1.51 -12.10 10.97
N THR A 70 -1.47 -13.21 10.24
CA THR A 70 -1.00 -13.29 8.84
C THR A 70 -2.01 -12.73 7.83
N SER A 71 -3.30 -12.76 8.21
CA SER A 71 -4.42 -12.33 7.38
C SER A 71 -4.49 -10.81 7.25
N PHE A 72 -4.01 -10.12 8.27
CA PHE A 72 -4.03 -8.67 8.38
C PHE A 72 -3.10 -7.97 7.38
N TYR A 73 -1.90 -8.51 7.16
CA TYR A 73 -0.83 -7.79 6.45
C TYR A 73 -0.73 -8.10 4.95
N SER A 74 -0.79 -9.39 4.59
CA SER A 74 -0.43 -9.85 3.24
C SER A 74 -1.54 -9.66 2.20
N CYS A 75 -2.80 -9.82 2.59
CA CYS A 75 -3.94 -9.68 1.68
C CYS A 75 -4.39 -8.22 1.49
N ASN A 76 -4.18 -7.37 2.50
CA ASN A 76 -4.81 -6.06 2.53
C ASN A 76 -3.95 -4.93 1.99
N TYR A 77 -2.62 -5.02 1.99
CA TYR A 77 -1.79 -3.86 1.64
C TYR A 77 -2.04 -3.36 0.22
N PHE A 78 -1.76 -4.18 -0.79
CA PHE A 78 -1.97 -3.79 -2.19
C PHE A 78 -3.44 -3.53 -2.49
N HIS A 79 -4.35 -4.36 -1.99
CA HIS A 79 -5.79 -4.18 -2.22
C HIS A 79 -6.34 -2.88 -1.62
N THR A 80 -5.90 -2.52 -0.41
CA THR A 80 -6.29 -1.27 0.27
C THR A 80 -5.68 -0.07 -0.44
N MET A 81 -4.41 -0.16 -0.84
CA MET A 81 -3.71 0.93 -1.53
C MET A 81 -4.19 1.15 -2.97
N GLU A 82 -4.65 0.10 -3.65
CA GLU A 82 -5.27 0.19 -4.97
C GLU A 82 -6.74 0.66 -4.92
N GLY A 83 -7.39 0.63 -3.75
CA GLY A 83 -8.81 0.97 -3.57
C GLY A 83 -9.10 2.39 -3.06
N CYS A 84 -10.39 2.75 -2.95
CA CYS A 84 -10.85 4.05 -2.40
C CYS A 84 -10.40 4.30 -0.95
N THR A 85 -10.16 3.24 -0.18
CA THR A 85 -9.62 3.33 1.19
C THR A 85 -8.17 3.85 1.18
N GLY A 86 -7.40 3.51 0.14
CA GLY A 86 -6.05 4.01 -0.08
C GLY A 86 -5.99 5.51 -0.28
N GLU A 87 -6.97 6.12 -0.97
CA GLU A 87 -7.01 7.57 -1.17
C GLU A 87 -7.21 8.33 0.15
N LYS A 88 -8.12 7.86 1.01
CA LYS A 88 -8.32 8.46 2.35
C LYS A 88 -7.07 8.35 3.22
N ILE A 89 -6.42 7.18 3.22
CA ILE A 89 -5.20 6.92 3.98
C ILE A 89 -4.05 7.80 3.48
N MET A 90 -3.85 7.85 2.16
CA MET A 90 -2.78 8.66 1.56
C MET A 90 -2.99 10.15 1.71
N ASN A 91 -4.24 10.63 1.69
CA ASN A 91 -4.53 12.03 2.01
C ASN A 91 -4.18 12.37 3.45
N ALA A 92 -4.46 11.49 4.41
CA ALA A 92 -4.04 11.67 5.80
C ALA A 92 -2.51 11.65 5.93
N TRP A 93 -1.85 10.71 5.25
CA TRP A 93 -0.39 10.58 5.22
C TRP A 93 0.30 11.83 4.65
N ASN A 94 -0.12 12.27 3.47
CA ASN A 94 0.43 13.43 2.77
C ASN A 94 0.15 14.75 3.51
N ALA A 95 -0.91 14.80 4.34
CA ALA A 95 -1.18 15.91 5.25
C ALA A 95 -0.34 15.87 6.55
N GLY A 96 0.61 14.94 6.67
CA GLY A 96 1.48 14.78 7.84
C GLY A 96 0.84 14.05 9.03
N LYS A 97 -0.39 13.52 8.88
CA LYS A 97 -1.12 12.82 9.95
C LYS A 97 -0.77 11.33 9.97
N LYS A 98 0.51 11.02 10.16
CA LYS A 98 1.08 9.66 10.00
C LYS A 98 0.41 8.61 10.88
N ASP A 99 0.25 8.88 12.18
CA ASP A 99 -0.37 7.95 13.12
C ASP A 99 -1.83 7.66 12.76
N LYS A 100 -2.56 8.68 12.32
CA LYS A 100 -3.95 8.53 11.85
C LYS A 100 -4.03 7.69 10.57
N ALA A 101 -3.10 7.87 9.63
CA ALA A 101 -3.07 7.08 8.41
C ALA A 101 -2.81 5.60 8.71
N ILE A 102 -1.90 5.31 9.65
CA ILE A 102 -1.62 3.95 10.13
C ILE A 102 -2.86 3.35 10.82
N ASP A 103 -3.51 4.09 11.71
CA ASP A 103 -4.75 3.66 12.40
C ASP A 103 -5.88 3.34 11.42
N MET A 104 -6.09 4.21 10.42
CA MET A 104 -7.09 4.00 9.36
C MET A 104 -6.80 2.73 8.54
N TYR A 105 -5.54 2.42 8.28
CA TYR A 105 -5.16 1.17 7.61
C TYR A 105 -5.43 -0.05 8.49
N LYS A 106 -5.09 0.04 9.78
CA LYS A 106 -5.27 -1.06 10.73
C LYS A 106 -6.75 -1.33 11.04
N HIS A 107 -7.58 -0.30 10.96
CA HIS A 107 -9.00 -0.38 11.32
C HIS A 107 -9.89 0.21 10.21
N PRO A 108 -9.91 -0.39 9.00
CA PRO A 108 -10.57 0.21 7.84
C PRO A 108 -12.10 0.26 7.95
N LEU A 109 -12.71 -0.59 8.80
CA LEU A 109 -14.16 -0.59 9.05
C LEU A 109 -14.61 0.47 10.07
N SER A 110 -13.67 1.14 10.73
CA SER A 110 -13.96 2.19 11.71
C SER A 110 -14.10 3.58 11.06
N TYR A 111 -13.94 3.70 9.73
CA TYR A 111 -13.81 4.96 8.97
C TYR A 111 -14.48 4.92 7.59
#